data_AF-A0A8T4TSI5-F1
#
_entry.id   AF-A0A8T4TSI5-F1
#
_cell.length_a   1.000
_cell.length_b   1.000
_cell.length_c   1.000
_cell.angle_alpha   90.00
_cell.angle_beta   90.00
_cell.angle_gamma   90.00
#
_symmetry.space_group_name_H-M   'P 1'
#
loop_
_entity.id
_entity.type
_entity.pdbx_description
1 polymer ?
#
loop_
_entity_poly.entity_id
_entity_poly.type
_entity_poly.pdbx_seq_one_letter_code
_entity_poly.pdbx_strand_id
1 'polypeptide(L)' 'MAKTIMISNDVYNSLKAIKEKENKSYSEVILESLEKNKKKTVGNLKECLGLFKDDKEYDKVMKEAKKGWDRWNKRYA' A
#
# COMPACT_ATOMS: atom_id res chain seq x y z
N MET A 1 -19.34 -12.18 -17.48
CA MET A 1 -20.45 -13.15 -17.28
C MET A 1 -20.77 -13.22 -15.81
N ALA A 2 -22.05 -13.15 -15.44
CA ALA A 2 -22.48 -13.30 -14.05
C ALA A 2 -22.43 -14.78 -13.65
N LYS A 3 -21.91 -15.07 -12.46
CA LYS A 3 -21.92 -16.41 -11.84
C LYS A 3 -22.49 -16.29 -10.44
N THR A 4 -23.26 -17.28 -10.02
CA THR A 4 -23.81 -17.35 -8.66
C THR A 4 -22.94 -18.26 -7.81
N ILE A 5 -22.64 -17.82 -6.59
CA ILE A 5 -21.98 -18.62 -5.56
C ILE A 5 -22.84 -18.62 -4.30
N MET A 6 -22.90 -19.76 -3.61
CA MET A 6 -23.46 -19.80 -2.26
C MET A 6 -22.36 -19.58 -1.23
N ILE A 7 -22.67 -18.82 -0.19
CA ILE A 7 -21.75 -18.48 0.90
C ILE A 7 -22.48 -18.66 2.23
N SER A 8 -21.73 -18.82 3.33
CA SER A 8 -22.33 -18.85 4.66
C SER A 8 -22.92 -17.48 5.03
N ASN A 9 -23.91 -17.48 5.93
CA ASN A 9 -24.55 -16.26 6.42
C ASN A 9 -23.54 -15.27 7.03
N ASP A 10 -22.53 -15.78 7.74
CA ASP A 10 -21.50 -14.94 8.37
C ASP A 10 -20.65 -14.18 7.35
N VAL A 11 -20.30 -14.86 6.25
CA VAL A 11 -19.57 -14.23 5.14
C VAL A 11 -20.44 -13.20 4.45
N TYR A 12 -21.73 -13.50 4.23
CA TYR A 12 -22.66 -12.55 3.66
C TYR A 12 -22.80 -11.28 4.51
N ASN A 13 -22.98 -11.43 5.83
CA ASN A 13 -23.10 -10.31 6.75
C ASN A 13 -21.84 -9.43 6.76
N SER A 14 -20.67 -10.07 6.70
CA SER A 14 -19.38 -9.37 6.64
C SER A 14 -19.23 -8.58 5.33
N LEU A 15 -19.57 -9.20 4.20
CA LEU A 15 -19.52 -8.53 2.89
C LEU A 15 -20.52 -7.37 2.82
N LYS A 16 -21.72 -7.54 3.39
CA LYS A 16 -22.76 -6.51 3.42
C LYS A 16 -22.30 -5.27 4.18
N ALA A 17 -21.68 -5.44 5.35
CA ALA A 17 -21.16 -4.31 6.13
C ALA A 17 -20.10 -3.50 5.37
N ILE A 18 -19.18 -4.18 4.66
CA ILE A 18 -18.14 -3.52 3.86
C ILE A 18 -18.76 -2.79 2.66
N LYS A 19 -19.69 -3.46 1.98
CA LYS A 19 -20.44 -2.93 0.85
C LYS A 19 -21.13 -1.61 1.20
N GLU A 20 -21.87 -1.59 2.32
CA GLU A 20 -22.62 -0.42 2.78
C GLU A 20 -21.69 0.73 3.21
N LYS A 21 -20.58 0.40 3.89
CA LYS A 21 -19.60 1.39 4.33
C LYS A 21 -18.88 2.07 3.16
N GLU A 22 -18.54 1.31 2.12
CA GLU A 22 -17.72 1.81 1.00
C GLU A 22 -18.54 2.16 -0.25
N ASN A 23 -19.87 1.96 -0.21
CA ASN A 23 -20.79 2.14 -1.33
C ASN A 23 -20.35 1.41 -2.62
N LYS A 24 -19.95 0.14 -2.48
CA LYS A 24 -19.42 -0.71 -3.56
C LYS A 24 -20.38 -1.84 -3.94
N SER A 25 -20.11 -2.54 -5.03
CA SER A 25 -20.74 -3.82 -5.35
C SER A 25 -20.04 -4.98 -4.64
N TYR A 26 -20.74 -6.10 -4.46
CA TYR A 26 -20.12 -7.32 -3.89
C TYR A 26 -18.93 -7.81 -4.72
N SER A 27 -19.00 -7.68 -6.05
CA SER A 27 -17.91 -8.07 -6.94
C SER A 27 -16.65 -7.24 -6.71
N GLU A 28 -16.79 -5.92 -6.52
CA GLU A 28 -15.66 -5.03 -6.24
C GLU A 28 -15.03 -5.34 -4.87
N VAL A 29 -15.84 -5.57 -3.84
CA VAL A 29 -15.36 -5.94 -2.50
C VAL A 29 -14.57 -7.25 -2.53
N ILE A 30 -15.07 -8.25 -3.28
CA ILE A 30 -14.38 -9.54 -3.43
C ILE A 30 -13.07 -9.36 -4.21
N LEU A 31 -13.09 -8.62 -5.32
CA LEU A 31 -11.91 -8.38 -6.15
C LEU A 31 -10.80 -7.67 -5.34
N GLU A 32 -11.14 -6.59 -4.64
CA GLU A 32 -10.19 -5.86 -3.80
C GLU A 32 -9.63 -6.72 -2.68
N SER A 33 -10.45 -7.59 -2.07
CA SER A 33 -9.99 -8.50 -1.03
C SER A 33 -8.99 -9.54 -1.57
N LEU A 34 -9.20 -10.03 -2.79
CA LEU A 34 -8.28 -10.94 -3.48
C LEU A 34 -7.00 -10.23 -3.92
N GLU A 35 -7.08 -8.95 -4.29
CA GLU A 35 -5.94 -8.14 -4.74
C GLU A 35 -5.12 -7.54 -3.59
N LYS A 36 -5.74 -7.22 -2.44
CA LYS A 36 -5.05 -6.75 -1.22
C LYS A 36 -4.01 -7.78 -0.76
N ASN A 37 -4.30 -9.06 -0.89
CA ASN A 37 -3.35 -10.13 -0.58
C ASN A 37 -2.16 -10.23 -1.55
N LYS A 38 -2.21 -9.58 -2.72
CA LYS A 38 -1.12 -9.57 -3.71
C LYS A 38 -0.11 -8.44 -3.49
N LYS A 39 -0.47 -7.38 -2.78
CA LYS A 39 0.45 -6.25 -2.49
C LYS A 39 1.27 -6.50 -1.22
N LYS A 40 2.25 -7.41 -1.30
CA LYS A 40 3.44 -7.39 -0.40
C LYS A 40 4.43 -6.29 -0.80
N THR A 41 3.95 -5.11 -1.17
CA THR A 41 4.78 -4.02 -1.65
C THR A 41 5.08 -3.09 -0.50
N VAL A 42 6.36 -3.05 -0.08
CA VAL A 42 7.18 -1.96 0.50
C VAL A 42 6.48 -0.90 1.39
N GLY A 43 5.30 -0.39 1.05
CA GLY A 43 4.47 0.50 1.85
C GLY A 43 4.19 -0.01 3.26
N ASN A 44 3.80 -1.28 3.44
CA ASN A 44 3.56 -1.82 4.78
C ASN A 44 4.86 -1.99 5.60
N LEU A 45 5.99 -2.29 4.95
CA LEU A 45 7.30 -2.27 5.61
C LEU A 45 7.68 -0.85 6.04
N LYS A 46 7.40 0.15 5.22
CA LYS A 46 7.65 1.57 5.53
C LYS A 46 6.78 2.08 6.69
N GLU A 47 5.55 1.60 6.79
CA GLU A 47 4.64 1.91 7.89
C GLU A 47 5.08 1.24 9.21
N CYS A 48 5.50 -0.03 9.16
CA CYS A 48 6.08 -0.75 10.31
C CYS A 48 7.44 -0.19 10.77
N LEU A 49 8.25 0.35 9.86
CA LEU A 49 9.58 0.90 10.16
C LEU A 49 9.55 2.39 10.55
N GLY A 50 8.37 3.00 10.70
CA GLY A 50 8.25 4.39 11.16
C GLY A 50 8.80 5.46 10.20
N LEU A 51 9.08 5.09 8.94
CA LEU A 51 9.76 5.93 7.94
C LEU A 51 8.94 7.14 7.44
N PHE A 52 7.75 7.38 7.99
CA PHE A 52 6.84 8.46 7.57
C PHE A 52 6.54 9.51 8.65
N LYS A 53 7.23 9.52 9.79
CA LYS A 53 7.11 10.62 10.75
C LYS A 53 8.41 11.42 10.81
N ASP A 54 8.51 12.44 9.96
CA ASP A 54 9.44 13.58 10.07
C ASP A 54 10.88 13.21 10.47
N ASP A 55 11.49 12.28 9.74
CA ASP A 55 12.87 11.87 10.00
C ASP A 55 13.85 12.91 9.45
N LYS A 56 14.16 13.91 10.27
CA LYS A 56 15.19 14.92 9.99
C LYS A 56 16.58 14.31 9.75
N GLU A 57 16.82 13.10 10.24
CA GLU A 57 18.08 12.37 10.00
C GLU A 57 18.13 11.87 8.56
N TYR A 58 17.03 11.30 8.04
CA TYR A 58 16.91 10.92 6.64
C TYR A 58 17.17 12.11 5.69
N ASP A 59 16.58 13.27 5.96
CA ASP A 59 16.80 14.48 5.16
C ASP A 59 18.26 14.95 5.18
N LYS A 60 18.93 14.81 6.33
CA LYS A 60 20.34 15.16 6.49
C LYS A 60 21.24 14.20 5.70
N VAL A 61 20.99 12.89 5.83
CA VAL A 61 21.71 11.83 5.11
C VAL A 61 21.54 12.00 3.60
N MET A 62 20.32 12.27 3.13
CA MET A 62 20.05 12.50 1.70
C MET A 62 20.74 13.76 1.17
N LYS A 63 20.81 14.84 1.95
CA LYS A 63 21.58 16.05 1.58
C LYS A 63 23.08 15.78 1.47
N GLU A 64 23.65 15.01 2.39
CA GLU A 64 25.07 14.65 2.36
C GLU A 64 25.39 13.73 1.19
N ALA A 65 24.55 12.73 0.93
CA ALA A 65 24.66 11.85 -0.22
C ALA A 65 24.60 12.63 -1.54
N LYS A 66 23.68 13.59 -1.67
CA LYS A 66 23.57 14.44 -2.86
C LYS A 66 24.83 15.29 -3.10
N LYS A 67 25.41 15.88 -2.05
CA LYS A 67 26.69 16.61 -2.17
C LYS A 67 27.86 15.70 -2.57
N GLY A 68 27.85 14.44 -2.14
CA GLY A 68 28.83 13.44 -2.58
C GLY A 68 28.67 13.12 -4.07
N TRP A 69 27.43 12.88 -4.49
CA TRP A 69 27.07 12.59 -5.87
C TRP A 69 27.40 13.75 -6.83
N ASP A 70 27.08 14.99 -6.45
CA ASP A 70 27.39 16.17 -7.27
C ASP A 70 28.91 16.36 -7.42
N ARG A 71 29.70 16.07 -6.37
CA ARG A 71 31.17 16.09 -6.45
C ARG A 71 31.71 14.97 -7.34
N TRP A 72 31.10 13.79 -7.28
CA TRP A 72 31.46 12.67 -8.16
C TRP A 72 31.20 13.05 -9.61
N ASN A 73 29.99 13.51 -9.93
CA ASN A 73 29.64 13.90 -11.30
C ASN A 73 30.53 15.04 -11.79
N LYS A 74 30.82 16.06 -10.97
CA LYS A 74 31.75 17.12 -11.38
C LYS A 74 33.17 16.62 -11.68
N ARG A 75 33.57 15.48 -11.10
CA ARG A 75 34.91 14.91 -11.25
C ARG A 75 35.01 13.85 -12.36
N TYR A 76 33.90 13.19 -12.68
CA TYR A 76 33.88 11.99 -13.52
C TYR A 76 32.82 12.00 -14.64
N ALA A 77 31.94 13.01 -14.68
CA ALA A 77 30.99 13.26 -15.77
C ALA A 77 31.35 14.57 -16.48
#